data_AF-A0A564ZLE6-F1
#
_entry.id   AF-A0A564ZLE6-F1
#
_cell.length_a   1.000
_cell.length_b   1.000
_cell.length_c   1.000
_cell.angle_alpha   90.00
_cell.angle_beta   90.00
_cell.angle_gamma   90.00
#
_symmetry.space_group_name_H-M   'P 1'
#
loop_
_entity.id
_entity.type
_entity.pdbx_description
1 polymer ?
#
loop_
_entity_poly.entity_id
_entity_poly.type
_entity_poly.pdbx_seq_one_letter_code
_entity_poly.pdbx_strand_id
1 'polypeptide(L)'
;MIFSSCRARQDRAPDGKIRLRSKGTRAQVAWYRRYLLARLCMVMMLVGIGGADWMQPPDAASTTLSPGNFTFNITFGGQSRSFNLHVPGSYTGLVPVPLVLDLHGLGSTATQQAFISGFREKSDRVGFLVAYPQGVSNSWNAYGCCGTAYSSRIDDVGFLKAVVNQIASMGNIDHSRVYITGLSNGGFMSHRMACEAADMFAAAAPVSAPLNLRDPTTCRPARPITVVQFHGLNDTTIPYNGSFGIPSAQDSLSAWHDINGCTGSATVLNLGGSSRCETFKTCNDGAEAGLCSLDGTHILYASQSALNIADYAWDNVFSRHTLSLADQDDDGVADIDDNCVAIPNPDQADSDGDGIGDVCDGGGGVPSCTAGNTGFLSPSAQAADTGGDNNGFEGVPTNAFADGGGVATNNNGAGDRHRYYNYNLTIPTSCIVKGIEVRLDWRLDSTSGTNSMRAQLSWNGGATWTTLKTDTRETTSEHTGALGSATDTWGRSWTAADLNNANFRLRLTSNSTSSSRDFFLDWAAVRVTFGP
;
A
#
# COMPACT_ATOMS: atom_id res chain seq x y z
N MET A 1 -17.75 -28.38 -33.82
CA MET A 1 -18.66 -27.66 -34.72
C MET A 1 -20.07 -28.11 -34.43
N ILE A 2 -20.93 -27.15 -34.11
CA ILE A 2 -22.31 -27.30 -33.65
C ILE A 2 -23.26 -27.12 -34.86
N PHE A 3 -24.52 -27.53 -34.66
CA PHE A 3 -25.74 -27.23 -35.41
C PHE A 3 -26.04 -28.23 -36.53
N SER A 4 -27.23 -28.84 -36.62
CA SER A 4 -28.61 -28.33 -36.50
C SER A 4 -29.52 -29.58 -36.43
N SER A 5 -30.80 -29.62 -36.07
CA SER A 5 -31.84 -28.70 -35.64
C SER A 5 -33.05 -29.60 -35.35
N CYS A 6 -33.91 -29.26 -34.40
CA CYS A 6 -35.27 -29.78 -34.41
C CYS A 6 -36.24 -28.71 -33.89
N ARG A 7 -37.05 -28.17 -34.81
CA ARG A 7 -38.21 -27.31 -34.52
C ARG A 7 -39.35 -28.18 -33.99
N ALA A 8 -40.07 -27.69 -32.99
CA ALA A 8 -41.46 -28.04 -32.71
C ALA A 8 -42.18 -26.73 -32.29
N ARG A 9 -42.93 -26.12 -33.21
CA ARG A 9 -44.40 -26.03 -33.23
C ARG A 9 -45.03 -25.70 -31.88
N GLN A 10 -45.53 -24.47 -31.79
CA GLN A 10 -46.56 -24.02 -30.85
C GLN A 10 -47.92 -24.51 -31.35
N ASP A 11 -48.70 -25.13 -30.46
CA ASP A 11 -50.15 -25.16 -30.53
C ASP A 11 -50.69 -24.88 -29.11
N ARG A 12 -51.56 -23.86 -28.98
CA ARG A 12 -52.24 -23.46 -27.74
C ARG A 12 -53.60 -24.16 -27.65
N ALA A 13 -53.97 -24.58 -26.44
CA ALA A 13 -55.34 -24.88 -26.01
C ALA A 13 -55.48 -24.56 -24.49
N PRO A 14 -56.70 -24.28 -24.01
CA PRO A 14 -56.98 -23.29 -22.96
C PRO A 14 -56.97 -23.87 -21.53
N ASP A 15 -56.91 -22.96 -20.54
CA ASP A 15 -57.11 -23.21 -19.10
C ASP A 15 -55.93 -23.76 -18.27
N GLY A 16 -54.81 -23.05 -18.29
CA GLY A 16 -54.35 -22.28 -17.12
C GLY A 16 -53.89 -22.95 -15.81
N LYS A 17 -53.70 -24.28 -15.68
CA LYS A 17 -53.04 -24.88 -14.48
C LYS A 17 -52.17 -26.11 -14.81
N ILE A 18 -50.85 -26.00 -14.58
CA ILE A 18 -49.91 -27.13 -14.63
C ILE A 18 -49.53 -27.57 -13.21
N ARG A 19 -49.92 -28.79 -12.83
CA ARG A 19 -49.29 -29.57 -11.76
C ARG A 19 -48.34 -30.57 -12.42
N LEU A 20 -47.07 -30.62 -11.97
CA LEU A 20 -46.18 -31.74 -12.27
C LEU A 20 -45.76 -32.43 -10.97
N ARG A 21 -46.19 -33.69 -10.84
CA ARG A 21 -45.75 -34.66 -9.85
C ARG A 21 -44.42 -35.28 -10.29
N SER A 22 -43.59 -35.55 -9.29
CA SER A 22 -42.30 -36.23 -9.37
C SER A 22 -42.41 -37.70 -9.80
N LYS A 23 -41.40 -38.15 -10.56
CA LYS A 23 -40.79 -39.48 -10.43
C LYS A 23 -39.29 -39.31 -10.62
N GLY A 24 -38.53 -39.67 -9.58
CA GLY A 24 -37.10 -39.41 -9.50
C GLY A 24 -36.22 -40.52 -10.05
N THR A 25 -34.92 -40.23 -10.06
CA THR A 25 -33.84 -41.22 -9.96
C THR A 25 -32.72 -40.61 -9.12
N ARG A 26 -32.68 -41.02 -7.84
CA ARG A 26 -31.54 -40.88 -6.93
C ARG A 26 -30.39 -41.73 -7.48
N ALA A 27 -29.52 -41.16 -8.31
CA ALA A 27 -28.30 -41.86 -8.74
C ALA A 27 -27.14 -40.99 -9.27
N GLN A 28 -27.24 -39.65 -9.31
CA GLN A 28 -26.16 -38.83 -9.92
C GLN A 28 -25.63 -37.65 -9.08
N VAL A 29 -26.00 -37.52 -7.81
CA VAL A 29 -25.45 -36.46 -6.92
C VAL A 29 -24.56 -37.03 -5.79
N ALA A 30 -24.25 -38.33 -5.82
CA ALA A 30 -23.44 -39.00 -4.80
C ALA A 30 -21.94 -39.10 -5.13
N TRP A 31 -21.50 -38.62 -6.30
CA TRP A 31 -20.09 -38.77 -6.76
C TRP A 31 -19.20 -37.53 -6.50
N TYR A 32 -19.78 -36.33 -6.34
CA TYR A 32 -18.99 -35.10 -6.11
C TYR A 32 -18.79 -34.72 -4.64
N ARG A 33 -19.50 -35.36 -3.70
CA ARG A 33 -19.37 -35.08 -2.25
C ARG A 33 -18.39 -35.99 -1.49
N ARG A 34 -17.77 -36.97 -2.17
CA ARG A 34 -16.82 -37.92 -1.56
C ARG A 34 -15.34 -37.67 -1.91
N TYR A 35 -15.03 -36.70 -2.76
CA TYR A 35 -13.65 -36.39 -3.17
C TYR A 35 -12.97 -35.24 -2.42
N LEU A 36 -13.71 -34.45 -1.61
CA LEU A 36 -13.16 -33.28 -0.88
C LEU A 36 -13.02 -33.48 0.65
N LEU A 37 -13.53 -34.59 1.20
CA LEU A 37 -13.48 -34.87 2.64
C LEU A 37 -12.41 -35.91 3.05
N ALA A 38 -11.60 -36.38 2.09
CA ALA A 38 -10.58 -37.42 2.33
C ALA A 38 -9.12 -36.90 2.29
N ARG A 39 -8.88 -35.59 2.22
CA ARG A 39 -7.53 -34.99 2.32
C ARG A 39 -7.31 -34.12 3.56
N LEU A 40 -8.32 -33.94 4.41
CA LEU A 40 -8.24 -33.07 5.60
C LEU A 40 -8.09 -33.81 6.95
N CYS A 41 -7.95 -35.14 6.96
CA CYS A 41 -7.86 -35.91 8.21
C CYS A 41 -6.69 -36.92 8.30
N MET A 42 -5.61 -36.74 7.55
CA MET A 42 -4.49 -37.69 7.60
C MET A 42 -3.11 -37.03 7.63
N VAL A 43 -2.91 -36.01 8.46
CA VAL A 43 -1.61 -35.74 9.12
C VAL A 43 -1.87 -35.10 10.49
N MET A 44 -2.50 -35.82 11.42
CA MET A 44 -2.37 -35.54 12.85
C MET A 44 -2.71 -36.81 13.64
N MET A 45 -1.67 -37.58 13.96
CA MET A 45 -1.39 -38.15 15.30
C MET A 45 -0.34 -39.25 15.18
N LEU A 46 0.89 -38.98 15.68
CA LEU A 46 1.68 -39.81 16.63
C LEU A 46 3.21 -39.60 16.50
N VAL A 47 3.71 -38.47 16.99
CA VAL A 47 4.94 -38.30 17.82
C VAL A 47 4.64 -36.99 18.59
N GLY A 48 4.63 -36.85 19.91
CA GLY A 48 5.45 -37.48 20.93
C GLY A 48 6.31 -36.39 21.60
N ILE A 49 5.69 -35.63 22.53
CA ILE A 49 6.32 -34.86 23.64
C ILE A 49 7.06 -33.56 23.27
N GLY A 50 6.58 -32.43 23.82
CA GLY A 50 7.28 -31.15 23.90
C GLY A 50 6.31 -29.98 23.75
N GLY A 51 6.10 -29.20 24.82
CA GLY A 51 5.15 -28.09 24.84
C GLY A 51 5.44 -27.08 23.73
N ALA A 52 4.48 -26.86 22.86
CA ALA A 52 4.44 -25.72 21.97
C ALA A 52 3.33 -24.82 22.50
N ASP A 53 3.72 -23.63 22.95
CA ASP A 53 2.79 -22.51 23.06
C ASP A 53 2.02 -22.44 21.75
N TRP A 54 0.70 -22.55 21.83
CA TRP A 54 -0.16 -22.23 20.72
C TRP A 54 0.04 -20.74 20.46
N MET A 55 0.89 -20.44 19.49
CA MET A 55 1.12 -19.10 18.99
C MET A 55 -0.26 -18.57 18.58
N GLN A 56 -0.75 -17.58 19.34
CA GLN A 56 -1.92 -16.83 18.93
C GLN A 56 -1.62 -16.23 17.55
N PRO A 57 -2.60 -16.15 16.65
CA PRO A 57 -2.41 -15.38 15.43
C PRO A 57 -1.94 -13.97 15.80
N PRO A 58 -0.99 -13.38 15.06
CA PRO A 58 -0.55 -12.01 15.31
C PRO A 58 -1.77 -11.08 15.27
N ASP A 59 -1.87 -10.20 16.27
CA ASP A 59 -2.88 -9.15 16.31
C ASP A 59 -2.73 -8.31 15.04
N ALA A 60 -3.79 -8.27 14.22
CA ALA A 60 -3.89 -7.35 13.10
C ALA A 60 -3.53 -5.93 13.58
N ALA A 61 -2.77 -5.18 12.78
CA ALA A 61 -2.53 -3.75 12.98
C ALA A 61 -3.73 -3.13 13.67
N SER A 62 -3.55 -2.65 14.91
CA SER A 62 -4.63 -2.44 15.90
C SER A 62 -5.73 -1.50 15.36
N THR A 63 -6.65 -2.03 14.57
CA THR A 63 -7.87 -1.31 14.18
C THR A 63 -8.69 -1.15 15.45
N THR A 64 -8.85 0.09 15.88
CA THR A 64 -9.65 0.42 17.08
C THR A 64 -11.14 0.49 16.75
N LEU A 65 -11.48 0.53 15.46
CA LEU A 65 -12.85 0.51 14.99
C LEU A 65 -13.45 -0.90 15.05
N SER A 66 -14.55 -1.01 15.78
CA SER A 66 -15.43 -2.19 15.80
C SER A 66 -16.78 -1.82 15.20
N PRO A 67 -17.58 -2.80 14.73
CA PRO A 67 -18.94 -2.54 14.26
C PRO A 67 -19.79 -1.78 15.28
N GLY A 68 -20.50 -0.74 14.83
CA GLY A 68 -21.27 0.11 15.71
C GLY A 68 -21.53 1.53 15.18
N ASN A 69 -22.07 2.37 16.04
CA ASN A 69 -22.26 3.79 15.78
C ASN A 69 -21.54 4.59 16.85
N PHE A 70 -20.70 5.52 16.44
CA PHE A 70 -19.81 6.26 17.32
C PHE A 70 -19.92 7.75 17.04
N THR A 71 -19.62 8.57 18.05
CA THR A 71 -19.40 10.00 17.89
C THR A 71 -17.97 10.30 18.30
N PHE A 72 -17.19 10.85 17.37
CA PHE A 72 -15.81 11.26 17.61
C PHE A 72 -15.72 12.78 17.69
N ASN A 73 -14.78 13.25 18.51
CA ASN A 73 -14.41 14.66 18.58
C ASN A 73 -12.96 14.79 18.09
N ILE A 74 -12.71 15.79 17.25
CA ILE A 74 -11.38 16.15 16.76
C ILE A 74 -11.13 17.63 16.97
N THR A 75 -9.90 17.99 17.32
CA THR A 75 -9.50 19.40 17.39
C THR A 75 -9.09 19.84 15.99
N PHE A 76 -9.82 20.80 15.40
CA PHE A 76 -9.50 21.36 14.09
C PHE A 76 -9.72 22.87 14.08
N GLY A 77 -8.76 23.63 13.53
CA GLY A 77 -8.84 25.09 13.48
C GLY A 77 -8.98 25.75 14.86
N GLY A 78 -8.37 25.16 15.89
CA GLY A 78 -8.45 25.62 17.28
C GLY A 78 -9.81 25.39 17.96
N GLN A 79 -10.72 24.63 17.36
CA GLN A 79 -12.05 24.32 17.88
C GLN A 79 -12.25 22.82 18.01
N SER A 80 -13.05 22.39 18.99
CA SER A 80 -13.54 21.01 19.06
C SER A 80 -14.64 20.82 18.02
N ARG A 81 -14.40 19.94 17.05
CA ARG A 81 -15.33 19.56 15.99
C ARG A 81 -15.71 18.09 16.18
N SER A 82 -16.81 17.63 15.60
CA SER A 82 -17.27 16.25 15.76
C SER A 82 -17.80 15.65 14.47
N PHE A 83 -17.85 14.32 14.45
CA PHE A 83 -18.53 13.55 13.41
C PHE A 83 -19.11 12.27 14.02
N ASN A 84 -20.22 11.81 13.47
CA ASN A 84 -20.71 10.46 13.74
C ASN A 84 -20.12 9.48 12.72
N LEU A 85 -19.80 8.27 13.13
CA LEU A 85 -19.31 7.21 12.26
C LEU A 85 -20.19 5.97 12.43
N HIS A 86 -20.66 5.43 11.32
CA HIS A 86 -21.28 4.12 11.25
C HIS A 86 -20.30 3.10 10.65
N VAL A 87 -20.06 2.03 11.41
CA VAL A 87 -19.22 0.89 11.03
C VAL A 87 -20.14 -0.32 10.86
N PRO A 88 -20.28 -0.89 9.63
CA PRO A 88 -21.22 -1.97 9.37
C PRO A 88 -20.81 -3.26 10.06
N GLY A 89 -21.78 -4.14 10.34
CA GLY A 89 -21.55 -5.44 10.98
C GLY A 89 -20.57 -6.36 10.25
N SER A 90 -20.34 -6.15 8.95
CA SER A 90 -19.40 -6.91 8.13
C SER A 90 -17.95 -6.44 8.23
N TYR A 91 -17.68 -5.29 8.87
CA TYR A 91 -16.33 -4.75 8.98
C TYR A 91 -15.50 -5.54 9.99
N THR A 92 -14.36 -6.06 9.54
CA THR A 92 -13.44 -6.86 10.36
C THR A 92 -12.08 -6.19 10.59
N GLY A 93 -11.81 -5.06 9.93
CA GLY A 93 -10.49 -4.41 9.93
C GLY A 93 -9.43 -5.10 9.06
N LEU A 94 -9.70 -6.32 8.58
CA LEU A 94 -8.72 -7.13 7.82
C LEU A 94 -8.58 -6.75 6.35
N VAL A 95 -9.61 -6.14 5.76
CA VAL A 95 -9.62 -5.74 4.35
C VAL A 95 -10.03 -4.27 4.26
N PRO A 96 -9.35 -3.44 3.46
CA PRO A 96 -9.72 -2.05 3.28
C PRO A 96 -11.13 -1.93 2.71
N VAL A 97 -11.96 -1.10 3.33
CA VAL A 97 -13.33 -0.83 2.88
C VAL A 97 -13.52 0.63 2.47
N PRO A 98 -14.43 0.94 1.55
CA PRO A 98 -14.70 2.32 1.16
C PRO A 98 -15.22 3.18 2.31
N LEU A 99 -15.10 4.49 2.13
CA LEU A 99 -15.63 5.49 3.05
C LEU A 99 -16.55 6.48 2.31
N VAL A 100 -17.74 6.73 2.86
CA VAL A 100 -18.65 7.79 2.39
C VAL A 100 -18.77 8.87 3.45
N LEU A 101 -18.50 10.12 3.09
CA LEU A 101 -18.85 11.29 3.89
C LEU A 101 -20.23 11.80 3.46
N ASP A 102 -21.19 11.84 4.38
CA ASP A 102 -22.57 12.29 4.13
C ASP A 102 -22.91 13.52 4.97
N LEU A 103 -23.04 14.67 4.30
CA LEU A 103 -23.12 15.99 4.91
C LEU A 103 -24.56 16.47 5.09
N HIS A 104 -24.88 16.93 6.29
CA HIS A 104 -26.19 17.49 6.62
C HIS A 104 -26.46 18.84 5.94
N GLY A 105 -27.73 19.18 5.75
CA GLY A 105 -28.16 20.50 5.26
C GLY A 105 -28.12 21.61 6.34
N LEU A 106 -28.36 22.86 5.92
CA LEU A 106 -28.32 24.03 6.81
C LEU A 106 -29.34 23.89 7.95
N GLY A 107 -28.90 24.14 9.19
CA GLY A 107 -29.72 24.04 10.40
C GLY A 107 -29.90 22.62 10.94
N SER A 108 -29.54 21.60 10.16
CA SER A 108 -29.62 20.19 10.54
C SER A 108 -28.36 19.69 11.27
N THR A 109 -28.30 18.41 11.62
CA THR A 109 -27.20 17.80 12.37
C THR A 109 -26.72 16.51 11.73
N ALA A 110 -25.51 16.08 12.09
CA ALA A 110 -24.95 14.77 11.72
C ALA A 110 -25.92 13.61 12.03
N THR A 111 -26.56 13.63 13.20
CA THR A 111 -27.52 12.60 13.60
C THR A 111 -28.78 12.61 12.75
N GLN A 112 -29.29 13.80 12.40
CA GLN A 112 -30.46 13.91 11.54
C GLN A 112 -30.16 13.43 10.11
N GLN A 113 -28.98 13.78 9.58
CA GLN A 113 -28.56 13.31 8.26
C GLN A 113 -28.44 11.77 8.23
N ALA A 114 -27.80 11.18 9.24
CA ALA A 114 -27.70 9.74 9.40
C ALA A 114 -29.05 9.02 9.45
N PHE A 115 -30.08 9.69 9.98
CA PHE A 115 -31.43 9.14 10.05
C PHE A 115 -32.16 9.20 8.70
N ILE A 116 -31.95 10.24 7.90
CA ILE A 116 -32.77 10.45 6.69
C ILE A 116 -32.14 9.91 5.42
N SER A 117 -30.81 9.78 5.34
CA SER A 117 -30.13 9.62 4.05
C SER A 117 -30.17 8.21 3.46
N GLY A 118 -30.37 7.19 4.30
CA GLY A 118 -30.37 5.78 3.87
C GLY A 118 -28.98 5.17 3.70
N PHE A 119 -27.90 5.95 3.87
CA PHE A 119 -26.52 5.46 3.68
C PHE A 119 -26.09 4.47 4.75
N ARG A 120 -26.61 4.58 5.97
CA ARG A 120 -26.38 3.60 7.03
C ARG A 120 -26.90 2.22 6.63
N GLU A 121 -28.15 2.15 6.17
CA GLU A 121 -28.77 0.88 5.77
C GLU A 121 -28.08 0.31 4.52
N LYS A 122 -27.62 1.18 3.61
CA LYS A 122 -26.85 0.76 2.43
C LYS A 122 -25.48 0.21 2.84
N SER A 123 -24.80 0.88 3.78
CA SER A 123 -23.54 0.43 4.38
C SER A 123 -23.68 -0.95 5.04
N ASP A 124 -24.72 -1.16 5.86
CA ASP A 124 -25.00 -2.47 6.46
C ASP A 124 -25.20 -3.60 5.42
N ARG A 125 -25.69 -3.27 4.22
CA ARG A 125 -25.91 -4.26 3.14
C ARG A 125 -24.65 -4.61 2.35
N VAL A 126 -23.72 -3.67 2.17
CA VAL A 126 -22.63 -3.81 1.17
C VAL A 126 -21.23 -3.53 1.72
N GLY A 127 -21.10 -3.10 2.98
CA GLY A 127 -19.84 -3.12 3.71
C GLY A 127 -18.89 -1.95 3.48
N PHE A 128 -19.37 -0.69 3.54
CA PHE A 128 -18.51 0.51 3.58
C PHE A 128 -18.73 1.31 4.86
N LEU A 129 -17.76 2.13 5.28
CA LEU A 129 -17.91 3.06 6.41
C LEU A 129 -18.69 4.30 5.99
N VAL A 130 -19.50 4.86 6.89
CA VAL A 130 -20.18 6.15 6.64
C VAL A 130 -19.94 7.13 7.76
N ALA A 131 -19.33 8.27 7.43
CA ALA A 131 -19.13 9.38 8.33
C ALA A 131 -20.18 10.46 8.08
N TYR A 132 -20.70 11.02 9.17
CA TYR A 132 -21.60 12.17 9.19
C TYR A 132 -20.95 13.30 9.99
N PRO A 133 -20.13 14.15 9.35
CA PRO A 133 -19.49 15.30 10.00
C PRO A 133 -20.49 16.35 10.47
N GLN A 134 -20.17 17.04 11.56
CA GLN A 134 -20.99 18.13 12.11
C GLN A 134 -20.40 19.50 11.72
N GLY A 135 -21.19 20.29 10.99
CA GLY A 135 -20.88 21.66 10.61
C GLY A 135 -20.97 22.63 11.79
N VAL A 136 -20.17 23.69 11.77
CA VAL A 136 -20.20 24.76 12.80
C VAL A 136 -21.55 25.47 12.74
N SER A 137 -22.19 25.60 13.90
CA SER A 137 -23.54 26.18 14.01
C SER A 137 -24.53 25.56 13.02
N ASN A 138 -24.41 24.25 12.79
CA ASN A 138 -25.24 23.50 11.85
C ASN A 138 -25.17 24.05 10.41
N SER A 139 -24.00 24.52 9.98
CA SER A 139 -23.77 25.06 8.64
C SER A 139 -22.39 24.70 8.11
N TRP A 140 -22.24 24.77 6.79
CA TRP A 140 -21.02 24.56 6.02
C TRP A 140 -20.65 25.82 5.25
N ASN A 141 -19.37 26.13 5.19
CA ASN A 141 -18.80 27.12 4.31
C ASN A 141 -18.69 26.55 2.88
N ALA A 142 -19.77 26.64 2.10
CA ALA A 142 -19.89 26.01 0.79
C ALA A 142 -20.05 27.06 -0.33
N TYR A 143 -18.96 27.79 -0.60
CA TYR A 143 -18.96 28.97 -1.49
C TYR A 143 -19.96 30.02 -1.04
N GLY A 144 -20.82 30.52 -1.92
CA GLY A 144 -21.77 31.60 -1.63
C GLY A 144 -22.93 31.23 -0.68
N CYS A 145 -22.93 30.02 -0.12
CA CYS A 145 -23.93 29.55 0.84
C CYS A 145 -23.20 28.97 2.05
N CYS A 146 -23.65 29.15 3.28
CA CYS A 146 -24.65 30.03 3.87
C CYS A 146 -24.46 29.88 5.39
N GLY A 147 -25.19 30.65 6.19
CA GLY A 147 -25.11 30.52 7.64
C GLY A 147 -23.76 30.95 8.22
N THR A 148 -23.55 30.61 9.50
CA THR A 148 -22.39 31.09 10.27
C THR A 148 -21.08 30.61 9.68
N ALA A 149 -21.00 29.35 9.23
CA ALA A 149 -19.78 28.77 8.71
C ALA A 149 -19.25 29.56 7.50
N TYR A 150 -20.13 29.92 6.57
CA TYR A 150 -19.77 30.81 5.46
C TYR A 150 -19.36 32.21 5.95
N SER A 151 -20.20 32.88 6.75
CA SER A 151 -19.94 34.26 7.17
C SER A 151 -18.65 34.42 7.99
N SER A 152 -18.30 33.38 8.74
CA SER A 152 -17.09 33.32 9.58
C SER A 152 -15.90 32.69 8.86
N ARG A 153 -16.04 32.33 7.57
CA ARG A 153 -14.99 31.71 6.74
C ARG A 153 -14.38 30.47 7.39
N ILE A 154 -15.22 29.61 7.95
CA ILE A 154 -14.78 28.35 8.56
C ILE A 154 -14.10 27.48 7.51
N ASP A 155 -12.95 26.91 7.85
CA ASP A 155 -12.25 25.95 7.00
C ASP A 155 -12.90 24.56 7.08
N ASP A 156 -14.04 24.40 6.42
CA ASP A 156 -14.71 23.11 6.34
C ASP A 156 -14.04 22.14 5.36
N VAL A 157 -13.28 22.63 4.38
CA VAL A 157 -12.52 21.75 3.47
C VAL A 157 -11.44 21.01 4.25
N GLY A 158 -10.61 21.74 4.99
CA GLY A 158 -9.58 21.15 5.84
C GLY A 158 -10.16 20.26 6.94
N PHE A 159 -11.31 20.64 7.53
CA PHE A 159 -11.99 19.81 8.52
C PHE A 159 -12.45 18.47 7.94
N LEU A 160 -13.07 18.46 6.75
CA LEU A 160 -13.53 17.21 6.13
C LEU A 160 -12.35 16.32 5.71
N LYS A 161 -11.24 16.90 5.22
CA LYS A 161 -9.98 16.16 5.01
C LYS A 161 -9.46 15.54 6.33
N ALA A 162 -9.52 16.29 7.43
CA ALA A 162 -9.12 15.80 8.74
C ALA A 162 -10.02 14.66 9.27
N VAL A 163 -11.33 14.67 8.94
CA VAL A 163 -12.23 13.55 9.28
C VAL A 163 -11.82 12.27 8.55
N VAL A 164 -11.54 12.34 7.25
CA VAL A 164 -11.06 11.18 6.47
C VAL A 164 -9.77 10.62 7.10
N ASN A 165 -8.79 11.48 7.36
CA ASN A 165 -7.52 11.08 7.97
C ASN A 165 -7.69 10.49 9.39
N GLN A 166 -8.62 11.03 10.18
CA GLN A 166 -8.92 10.49 11.50
C GLN A 166 -9.55 9.09 11.41
N ILE A 167 -10.41 8.84 10.42
CA ILE A 167 -11.01 7.52 10.24
C ILE A 167 -9.96 6.52 9.76
N ALA A 168 -9.11 6.91 8.80
CA ALA A 168 -7.98 6.11 8.32
C ALA A 168 -7.03 5.70 9.45
N SER A 169 -6.79 6.58 10.43
CA SER A 169 -5.92 6.25 11.58
C SER A 169 -6.56 5.32 12.60
N MET A 170 -7.87 5.10 12.54
CA MET A 170 -8.60 4.23 13.48
C MET A 170 -9.01 2.89 12.88
N GLY A 171 -9.08 2.79 11.55
CA GLY A 171 -9.41 1.55 10.86
C GLY A 171 -8.96 1.53 9.40
N ASN A 172 -8.83 0.30 8.88
CA ASN A 172 -8.45 -0.02 7.51
C ASN A 172 -9.53 0.43 6.50
N ILE A 173 -9.27 1.52 5.77
CA ILE A 173 -10.11 2.05 4.70
C ILE A 173 -9.37 1.98 3.38
N ASP A 174 -10.11 1.93 2.29
CA ASP A 174 -9.56 2.04 0.94
C ASP A 174 -9.48 3.52 0.55
N HIS A 175 -8.28 4.10 0.51
CA HIS A 175 -8.09 5.52 0.21
C HIS A 175 -8.42 5.84 -1.25
N SER A 176 -8.37 4.86 -2.16
CA SER A 176 -8.84 5.01 -3.54
C SER A 176 -10.37 5.09 -3.64
N ARG A 177 -11.11 4.68 -2.61
CA ARG A 177 -12.58 4.62 -2.55
C ARG A 177 -13.17 5.47 -1.42
N VAL A 178 -12.78 6.73 -1.38
CA VAL A 178 -13.40 7.75 -0.53
C VAL A 178 -14.38 8.60 -1.36
N TYR A 179 -15.61 8.76 -0.88
CA TYR A 179 -16.68 9.43 -1.60
C TYR A 179 -17.35 10.50 -0.73
N ILE A 180 -18.01 11.45 -1.38
CA ILE A 180 -18.73 12.51 -0.66
C ILE A 180 -20.12 12.77 -1.23
N THR A 181 -21.06 13.03 -0.33
CA THR A 181 -22.44 13.40 -0.62
C THR A 181 -22.97 14.31 0.47
N GLY A 182 -24.13 14.92 0.22
CA GLY A 182 -24.81 15.70 1.22
C GLY A 182 -26.03 16.39 0.67
N LEU A 183 -26.88 16.85 1.58
CA LEU A 183 -28.13 17.52 1.27
C LEU A 183 -27.97 19.04 1.34
N SER A 184 -28.51 19.78 0.37
CA SER A 184 -28.66 21.25 0.44
C SER A 184 -27.30 21.95 0.68
N ASN A 185 -27.10 22.63 1.81
CA ASN A 185 -25.80 23.19 2.18
C ASN A 185 -24.66 22.14 2.24
N GLY A 186 -24.94 20.90 2.64
CA GLY A 186 -24.02 19.77 2.53
C GLY A 186 -23.79 19.31 1.09
N GLY A 187 -24.77 19.47 0.21
CA GLY A 187 -24.63 19.23 -1.23
C GLY A 187 -23.75 20.28 -1.90
N PHE A 188 -23.92 21.56 -1.56
CA PHE A 188 -22.99 22.62 -1.97
C PHE A 188 -21.56 22.32 -1.49
N MET A 189 -21.43 21.84 -0.25
CA MET A 189 -20.12 21.48 0.30
C MET A 189 -19.52 20.27 -0.43
N SER A 190 -20.35 19.30 -0.84
CA SER A 190 -19.90 18.15 -1.65
C SER A 190 -19.33 18.58 -3.01
N HIS A 191 -19.98 19.54 -3.68
CA HIS A 191 -19.42 20.17 -4.88
C HIS A 191 -18.10 20.88 -4.60
N ARG A 192 -18.01 21.63 -3.49
CA ARG A 192 -16.77 22.31 -3.09
C ARG A 192 -15.62 21.33 -2.85
N MET A 193 -15.89 20.20 -2.19
CA MET A 193 -14.90 19.15 -2.01
C MET A 193 -14.50 18.52 -3.33
N ALA A 194 -15.42 18.33 -4.27
CA ALA A 194 -15.05 17.88 -5.62
C ALA A 194 -14.09 18.87 -6.32
N CYS A 195 -14.26 20.19 -6.12
CA CYS A 195 -13.38 21.20 -6.69
C CYS A 195 -12.02 21.33 -5.98
N GLU A 196 -11.97 21.22 -4.65
CA GLU A 196 -10.79 21.54 -3.83
C GLU A 196 -10.08 20.31 -3.24
N ALA A 197 -10.66 19.11 -3.41
CA ALA A 197 -10.19 17.87 -2.82
C ALA A 197 -10.35 16.64 -3.76
N ALA A 198 -10.28 16.83 -5.07
CA ALA A 198 -10.34 15.71 -6.04
C ALA A 198 -9.16 14.71 -5.90
N ASP A 199 -8.08 15.13 -5.25
CA ASP A 199 -6.96 14.31 -4.80
C ASP A 199 -7.30 13.35 -3.65
N MET A 200 -8.46 13.52 -3.00
CA MET A 200 -8.92 12.69 -1.89
C MET A 200 -10.21 11.94 -2.20
N PHE A 201 -11.12 12.52 -2.99
CA PHE A 201 -12.43 11.91 -3.26
C PHE A 201 -12.49 11.34 -4.67
N ALA A 202 -12.85 10.06 -4.80
CA ALA A 202 -13.02 9.38 -6.08
C ALA A 202 -14.23 9.89 -6.87
N ALA A 203 -15.33 10.19 -6.19
CA ALA A 203 -16.56 10.73 -6.78
C ALA A 203 -17.41 11.50 -5.76
N ALA A 204 -18.31 12.35 -6.25
CA ALA A 204 -19.29 13.08 -5.45
C ALA A 204 -20.73 12.86 -5.94
N ALA A 205 -21.69 12.82 -5.02
CA ALA A 205 -23.11 12.66 -5.29
C ALA A 205 -23.99 13.75 -4.63
N PRO A 206 -23.84 15.05 -4.96
CA PRO A 206 -24.55 16.14 -4.27
C PRO A 206 -26.07 16.05 -4.42
N VAL A 207 -26.81 16.38 -3.36
CA VAL A 207 -28.29 16.29 -3.34
C VAL A 207 -28.93 17.64 -3.05
N SER A 208 -29.87 18.03 -3.91
CA SER A 208 -30.65 19.27 -3.83
C SER A 208 -29.79 20.54 -3.76
N ALA A 209 -28.66 20.52 -4.47
CA ALA A 209 -27.70 21.61 -4.52
C ALA A 209 -26.89 21.56 -5.83
N PRO A 210 -26.96 22.59 -6.69
CA PRO A 210 -26.07 22.73 -7.84
C PRO A 210 -24.69 23.25 -7.44
N LEU A 211 -23.70 23.21 -8.33
CA LEU A 211 -22.41 23.86 -8.15
C LEU A 211 -22.60 25.38 -8.01
N ASN A 212 -22.45 25.90 -6.79
CA ASN A 212 -22.76 27.29 -6.45
C ASN A 212 -21.55 28.24 -6.60
N LEU A 213 -21.07 28.38 -7.84
CA LEU A 213 -20.01 29.31 -8.21
C LEU A 213 -20.53 30.36 -9.19
N ARG A 214 -20.13 31.62 -8.98
CA ARG A 214 -20.42 32.71 -9.93
C ARG A 214 -19.69 32.52 -11.26
N ASP A 215 -18.47 31.99 -11.18
CA ASP A 215 -17.64 31.63 -12.32
C ASP A 215 -17.19 30.17 -12.13
N PRO A 216 -17.81 29.21 -12.84
CA PRO A 216 -17.45 27.79 -12.73
C PRO A 216 -15.98 27.49 -13.07
N THR A 217 -15.29 28.34 -13.83
CA THR A 217 -13.87 28.16 -14.19
C THR A 217 -12.90 28.31 -13.00
N THR A 218 -13.42 28.79 -11.87
CA THR A 218 -12.70 28.84 -10.59
C THR A 218 -12.67 27.50 -9.87
N CYS A 219 -13.56 26.56 -10.21
CA CYS A 219 -13.44 25.17 -9.82
C CYS A 219 -12.32 24.53 -10.65
N ARG A 220 -11.20 24.22 -9.99
CA ARG A 220 -10.01 23.63 -10.63
C ARG A 220 -9.58 22.40 -9.85
N PRO A 221 -10.30 21.28 -9.98
CA PRO A 221 -9.93 20.05 -9.30
C PRO A 221 -8.55 19.59 -9.78
N ALA A 222 -7.80 18.94 -8.89
CA ALA A 222 -6.45 18.42 -9.19
C ALA A 222 -6.45 17.41 -10.35
N ARG A 223 -7.61 16.79 -10.62
CA ARG A 223 -7.91 15.90 -11.73
C ARG A 223 -9.41 15.96 -12.07
N PRO A 224 -9.85 15.47 -13.24
CA PRO A 224 -11.26 15.18 -13.47
C PRO A 224 -11.84 14.26 -12.37
N ILE A 225 -13.07 14.55 -11.93
CA ILE A 225 -13.75 13.81 -10.86
C ILE A 225 -15.20 13.56 -11.23
N THR A 226 -15.68 12.34 -10.98
CA THR A 226 -17.09 12.01 -11.24
C THR A 226 -18.02 12.77 -10.30
N VAL A 227 -18.98 13.48 -10.86
CA VAL A 227 -20.03 14.17 -10.10
C VAL A 227 -21.40 13.86 -10.70
N VAL A 228 -22.26 13.25 -9.87
CA VAL A 228 -23.67 12.99 -10.24
C VAL A 228 -24.58 13.68 -9.24
N GLN A 229 -25.20 14.77 -9.67
CA GLN A 229 -26.11 15.57 -8.85
C GLN A 229 -27.52 14.95 -8.83
N PHE A 230 -28.24 15.03 -7.71
CA PHE A 230 -29.66 14.71 -7.61
C PHE A 230 -30.44 15.97 -7.27
N HIS A 231 -31.51 16.28 -8.00
CA HIS A 231 -32.27 17.50 -7.77
C HIS A 231 -33.77 17.31 -7.98
N GLY A 232 -34.57 17.85 -7.06
CA GLY A 232 -36.02 17.78 -7.11
C GLY A 232 -36.59 18.79 -8.10
N LEU A 233 -37.45 18.35 -9.02
CA LEU A 233 -38.14 19.20 -9.99
C LEU A 233 -39.07 20.23 -9.32
N ASN A 234 -39.58 19.90 -8.13
CA ASN A 234 -40.47 20.75 -7.33
C ASN A 234 -39.75 21.35 -6.11
N ASP A 235 -38.42 21.45 -6.15
CA ASP A 235 -37.65 22.10 -5.09
C ASP A 235 -37.94 23.61 -5.08
N THR A 236 -38.52 24.11 -3.99
CA THR A 236 -38.82 25.54 -3.80
C THR A 236 -37.78 26.26 -2.93
N THR A 237 -36.86 25.51 -2.32
CA THR A 237 -35.80 26.05 -1.44
C THR A 237 -34.58 26.39 -2.27
N ILE A 238 -34.12 25.43 -3.09
CA ILE A 238 -33.07 25.60 -4.10
C ILE A 238 -33.70 25.25 -5.45
N PRO A 239 -34.32 26.23 -6.14
CA PRO A 239 -35.09 25.96 -7.34
C PRO A 239 -34.31 25.22 -8.41
N TYR A 240 -34.91 24.17 -8.98
CA TYR A 240 -34.29 23.36 -10.04
C TYR A 240 -33.79 24.21 -11.21
N ASN A 241 -34.57 25.22 -11.61
CA ASN A 241 -34.26 26.14 -12.70
C ASN A 241 -33.34 27.32 -12.31
N GLY A 242 -32.80 27.32 -11.09
CA GLY A 242 -31.97 28.40 -10.57
C GLY A 242 -32.79 29.59 -10.04
N SER A 243 -32.27 30.26 -9.03
CA SER A 243 -32.83 31.49 -8.44
C SER A 243 -31.85 32.07 -7.42
N PHE A 244 -32.08 33.29 -6.93
CA PHE A 244 -31.32 33.91 -5.82
C PHE A 244 -29.80 33.96 -6.01
N GLY A 245 -29.33 34.01 -7.26
CA GLY A 245 -27.90 33.97 -7.58
C GLY A 245 -27.26 32.58 -7.51
N ILE A 246 -28.08 31.53 -7.37
CA ILE A 246 -27.69 30.12 -7.46
C ILE A 246 -28.03 29.61 -8.87
N PRO A 247 -27.10 28.95 -9.58
CA PRO A 247 -27.34 28.38 -10.90
C PRO A 247 -28.45 27.32 -10.93
N SER A 248 -28.95 26.98 -12.11
CA SER A 248 -29.86 25.83 -12.24
C SER A 248 -29.12 24.51 -12.06
N ALA A 249 -29.86 23.43 -11.81
CA ALA A 249 -29.31 22.08 -11.81
C ALA A 249 -28.70 21.71 -13.17
N GLN A 250 -29.27 22.21 -14.27
CA GLN A 250 -28.77 21.97 -15.62
C GLN A 250 -27.48 22.77 -15.91
N ASP A 251 -27.36 23.98 -15.37
CA ASP A 251 -26.12 24.77 -15.47
C ASP A 251 -24.98 24.09 -14.70
N SER A 252 -25.28 23.50 -13.54
CA SER A 252 -24.33 22.69 -12.78
C SER A 252 -23.84 21.47 -13.57
N LEU A 253 -24.74 20.73 -14.22
CA LEU A 253 -24.35 19.62 -15.11
C LEU A 253 -23.47 20.12 -16.26
N SER A 254 -23.83 21.24 -16.87
CA SER A 254 -23.05 21.84 -17.97
C SER A 254 -21.66 22.27 -17.49
N ALA A 255 -21.56 22.83 -16.28
CA ALA A 255 -20.28 23.18 -15.68
C ALA A 255 -19.40 21.95 -15.44
N TRP A 256 -19.94 20.86 -14.87
CA TRP A 256 -19.17 19.62 -14.67
C TRP A 256 -18.81 18.92 -15.98
N HIS A 257 -19.66 19.03 -17.00
CA HIS A 257 -19.33 18.60 -18.36
C HIS A 257 -18.04 19.30 -18.83
N ASP A 258 -17.97 20.62 -18.69
CA ASP A 258 -16.82 21.41 -19.16
C ASP A 258 -15.57 21.20 -18.28
N ILE A 259 -15.73 21.17 -16.95
CA ILE A 259 -14.65 20.94 -15.98
C ILE A 259 -13.98 19.57 -16.23
N ASN A 260 -14.77 18.54 -16.51
CA ASN A 260 -14.25 17.20 -16.78
C ASN A 260 -13.84 16.98 -18.25
N GLY A 261 -13.96 18.00 -19.11
CA GLY A 261 -13.64 17.88 -20.54
C GLY A 261 -14.50 16.84 -21.26
N CYS A 262 -15.77 16.72 -20.88
CA CYS A 262 -16.68 15.76 -21.46
C CYS A 262 -16.96 16.05 -22.94
N THR A 263 -17.25 14.99 -23.70
CA THR A 263 -17.64 15.05 -25.11
C THR A 263 -18.82 14.10 -25.39
N GLY A 264 -19.42 14.27 -26.57
CA GLY A 264 -20.56 13.45 -26.99
C GLY A 264 -21.87 13.86 -26.33
N SER A 265 -22.85 12.96 -26.34
CA SER A 265 -24.18 13.21 -25.79
C SER A 265 -24.39 12.45 -24.49
N ALA A 266 -25.17 13.03 -23.58
CA ALA A 266 -25.55 12.37 -22.34
C ALA A 266 -26.37 11.10 -22.62
N THR A 267 -26.07 10.03 -21.88
CA THR A 267 -26.95 8.86 -21.78
C THR A 267 -28.11 9.21 -20.86
N VAL A 268 -29.34 8.95 -21.30
CA VAL A 268 -30.56 9.25 -20.53
C VAL A 268 -31.19 7.96 -20.04
N LEU A 269 -31.35 7.85 -18.72
CA LEU A 269 -32.12 6.81 -18.03
C LEU A 269 -33.46 7.40 -17.56
N ASN A 270 -34.56 6.93 -18.13
CA ASN A 270 -35.90 7.32 -17.69
C ASN A 270 -36.31 6.47 -16.49
N LEU A 271 -36.71 7.13 -15.39
CA LEU A 271 -37.11 6.48 -14.13
C LEU A 271 -38.64 6.43 -13.96
N GLY A 272 -39.39 6.99 -14.91
CA GLY A 272 -40.85 7.08 -14.87
C GLY A 272 -41.35 8.45 -14.42
N GLY A 273 -42.56 8.81 -14.85
CA GLY A 273 -43.09 10.17 -14.68
C GLY A 273 -42.19 11.19 -15.36
N SER A 274 -41.92 12.31 -14.67
CA SER A 274 -40.95 13.33 -15.12
C SER A 274 -39.51 13.04 -14.67
N SER A 275 -39.28 11.93 -13.95
CA SER A 275 -37.98 11.61 -13.36
C SER A 275 -37.04 10.96 -14.38
N ARG A 276 -35.79 11.45 -14.45
CA ARG A 276 -34.75 10.93 -15.33
C ARG A 276 -33.36 11.20 -14.78
N CYS A 277 -32.38 10.41 -15.20
CA CYS A 277 -30.97 10.70 -15.01
C CYS A 277 -30.27 10.86 -16.36
N GLU A 278 -29.47 11.91 -16.49
CA GLU A 278 -28.67 12.24 -17.67
C GLU A 278 -27.20 12.17 -17.26
N THR A 279 -26.37 11.46 -18.02
CA THR A 279 -24.95 11.27 -17.67
C THR A 279 -24.06 11.29 -18.91
N PHE A 280 -23.09 12.20 -18.91
CA PHE A 280 -21.96 12.17 -19.84
C PHE A 280 -20.92 11.19 -19.33
N LYS A 281 -20.64 10.16 -20.14
CA LYS A 281 -19.73 9.06 -19.78
C LYS A 281 -18.36 9.12 -20.46
N THR A 282 -18.20 10.06 -21.38
CA THR A 282 -16.96 10.23 -22.15
C THR A 282 -16.34 11.55 -21.75
N CYS A 283 -15.66 11.54 -20.60
CA CYS A 283 -14.90 12.66 -20.07
C CYS A 283 -13.45 12.24 -19.84
N ASN A 284 -12.59 13.21 -19.53
CA ASN A 284 -11.19 12.95 -19.26
C ASN A 284 -11.03 12.01 -18.05
N ASP A 285 -9.99 11.17 -18.09
CA ASP A 285 -9.60 10.24 -17.04
C ASP A 285 -10.72 9.31 -16.55
N GLY A 286 -11.69 9.00 -17.43
CA GLY A 286 -12.81 8.12 -17.12
C GLY A 286 -13.85 8.72 -16.16
N ALA A 287 -13.77 10.03 -15.87
CA ALA A 287 -14.79 10.71 -15.07
C ALA A 287 -16.16 10.73 -15.78
N GLU A 288 -17.23 10.88 -15.00
CA GLU A 288 -18.60 11.06 -15.49
C GLU A 288 -19.19 12.38 -14.93
N ALA A 289 -20.02 13.08 -15.72
CA ALA A 289 -20.79 14.22 -15.25
C ALA A 289 -22.29 13.94 -15.42
N GLY A 290 -23.07 13.99 -14.34
CA GLY A 290 -24.47 13.59 -14.37
C GLY A 290 -25.42 14.41 -13.51
N LEU A 291 -26.69 14.34 -13.89
CA LEU A 291 -27.83 14.94 -13.17
C LEU A 291 -29.00 13.96 -13.18
N CYS A 292 -29.51 13.64 -12.00
CA CYS A 292 -30.80 13.00 -11.79
C CYS A 292 -31.85 14.05 -11.41
N SER A 293 -32.73 14.37 -12.35
CA SER A 293 -33.88 15.24 -12.17
C SER A 293 -35.06 14.39 -11.70
N LEU A 294 -35.47 14.57 -10.45
CA LEU A 294 -36.43 13.69 -9.79
C LEU A 294 -37.74 14.41 -9.50
N ASP A 295 -38.86 13.74 -9.69
CA ASP A 295 -40.16 14.22 -9.23
C ASP A 295 -40.19 14.17 -7.69
N GLY A 296 -39.87 15.30 -7.07
CA GLY A 296 -39.58 15.42 -5.65
C GLY A 296 -39.33 16.87 -5.24
N THR A 297 -39.27 17.10 -3.94
CA THR A 297 -39.04 18.43 -3.35
C THR A 297 -37.57 18.61 -2.94
N HIS A 298 -37.30 19.52 -2.00
CA HIS A 298 -35.94 19.77 -1.50
C HIS A 298 -35.34 18.57 -0.73
N ILE A 299 -36.15 17.77 -0.03
CA ILE A 299 -35.66 16.65 0.79
C ILE A 299 -35.93 15.33 0.06
N LEU A 300 -34.91 14.79 -0.63
CA LEU A 300 -35.11 13.67 -1.56
C LEU A 300 -34.92 12.25 -0.96
N TYR A 301 -34.26 12.12 0.21
CA TYR A 301 -33.86 10.81 0.76
C TYR A 301 -34.99 9.99 1.42
N ALA A 302 -36.05 10.64 1.89
CA ALA A 302 -37.11 10.01 2.70
C ALA A 302 -38.18 9.27 1.87
N SER A 303 -37.80 8.47 0.87
CA SER A 303 -38.71 7.78 -0.07
C SER A 303 -39.62 8.71 -0.92
N GLN A 304 -39.26 9.99 -1.02
CA GLN A 304 -40.03 11.02 -1.73
C GLN A 304 -39.61 11.21 -3.21
N SER A 305 -38.92 10.23 -3.77
CA SER A 305 -38.52 10.30 -5.17
C SER A 305 -38.63 8.92 -5.82
N ALA A 306 -38.58 8.88 -7.15
CA ALA A 306 -38.62 7.64 -7.93
C ALA A 306 -37.43 6.70 -7.66
N LEU A 307 -36.51 7.08 -6.77
CA LEU A 307 -35.21 6.46 -6.60
C LEU A 307 -34.73 6.55 -5.14
N ASN A 308 -34.19 5.46 -4.60
CA ASN A 308 -33.44 5.52 -3.36
C ASN A 308 -32.04 6.07 -3.66
N ILE A 309 -31.78 7.32 -3.26
CA ILE A 309 -30.52 8.01 -3.59
C ILE A 309 -29.31 7.30 -3.02
N ALA A 310 -29.35 6.79 -1.78
CA ALA A 310 -28.22 6.06 -1.23
C ALA A 310 -27.89 4.80 -2.03
N ASP A 311 -28.92 4.05 -2.46
CA ASP A 311 -28.72 2.90 -3.33
C ASP A 311 -28.12 3.28 -4.67
N TYR A 312 -28.68 4.27 -5.37
CA TYR A 312 -28.20 4.63 -6.70
C TYR A 312 -26.82 5.30 -6.65
N ALA A 313 -26.59 6.21 -5.70
CA ALA A 313 -25.30 6.86 -5.50
C ALA A 313 -24.23 5.81 -5.26
N TRP A 314 -24.48 4.79 -4.44
CA TRP A 314 -23.54 3.69 -4.28
C TRP A 314 -23.38 2.86 -5.57
N ASP A 315 -24.47 2.26 -6.07
CA ASP A 315 -24.44 1.22 -7.11
C ASP A 315 -24.01 1.76 -8.49
N ASN A 316 -24.27 3.05 -8.76
CA ASN A 316 -24.08 3.63 -10.09
C ASN A 316 -23.02 4.72 -10.13
N VAL A 317 -22.65 5.29 -8.98
CA VAL A 317 -21.65 6.38 -8.89
C VAL A 317 -20.45 5.89 -8.09
N PHE A 318 -20.56 5.71 -6.78
CA PHE A 318 -19.42 5.45 -5.91
C PHE A 318 -18.71 4.14 -6.24
N SER A 319 -19.38 2.98 -6.17
CA SER A 319 -18.73 1.68 -6.32
C SER A 319 -18.12 1.42 -7.71
N ARG A 320 -18.36 2.31 -8.69
CA ARG A 320 -17.85 2.23 -10.06
C ARG A 320 -16.62 3.11 -10.29
N HIS A 321 -16.28 3.98 -9.36
CA HIS A 321 -15.19 4.95 -9.52
C HIS A 321 -14.18 4.79 -8.39
N THR A 322 -12.92 4.70 -8.76
CA THR A 322 -11.77 4.71 -7.89
C THR A 322 -10.92 5.93 -8.24
N LEU A 323 -10.32 6.54 -7.23
CA LEU A 323 -9.27 7.53 -7.42
C LEU A 323 -8.02 6.80 -7.88
N SER A 324 -7.48 7.17 -9.04
CA SER A 324 -6.12 6.74 -9.41
C SER A 324 -5.15 7.46 -8.49
N LEU A 325 -4.65 6.74 -7.51
CA LEU A 325 -3.59 7.18 -6.62
C LEU A 325 -2.24 6.89 -7.27
N ALA A 326 -1.17 7.52 -6.76
CA ALA A 326 0.17 7.11 -7.13
C ALA A 326 0.37 5.65 -6.69
N ASP A 327 1.04 4.88 -7.54
CA ASP A 327 1.45 3.50 -7.34
C ASP A 327 2.85 3.46 -7.94
N GLN A 328 3.86 3.61 -7.08
CA GLN A 328 5.24 3.87 -7.49
C GLN A 328 5.91 2.62 -8.04
N ASP A 329 5.49 1.44 -7.61
CA ASP A 329 6.07 0.17 -8.01
C ASP A 329 5.19 -0.68 -8.94
N ASP A 330 4.04 -0.13 -9.33
CA ASP A 330 3.06 -0.66 -10.29
C ASP A 330 2.52 -2.04 -9.90
N ASP A 331 2.33 -2.27 -8.59
CA ASP A 331 1.86 -3.55 -8.05
C ASP A 331 0.31 -3.65 -7.96
N GLY A 332 -0.38 -2.52 -8.15
CA GLY A 332 -1.83 -2.41 -8.11
C GLY A 332 -2.40 -1.96 -6.76
N VAL A 333 -1.56 -1.63 -5.79
CA VAL A 333 -1.89 -0.97 -4.52
C VAL A 333 -1.38 0.47 -4.56
N ALA A 334 -2.18 1.41 -4.07
CA ALA A 334 -1.81 2.82 -4.07
C ALA A 334 -0.74 3.11 -3.01
N ASP A 335 0.24 3.98 -3.27
CA ASP A 335 1.30 4.43 -2.34
C ASP A 335 0.81 4.80 -0.91
N ILE A 336 -0.45 5.24 -0.77
CA ILE A 336 -1.05 5.62 0.51
C ILE A 336 -1.69 4.42 1.26
N ASP A 337 -2.06 3.39 0.53
CA ASP A 337 -2.62 2.12 1.00
C ASP A 337 -1.56 0.99 0.99
N ASP A 338 -0.39 1.26 0.40
CA ASP A 338 0.66 0.30 0.13
C ASP A 338 1.66 0.26 1.29
N ASN A 339 1.66 -0.87 2.00
CA ASN A 339 2.61 -1.13 3.07
C ASN A 339 4.04 -1.38 2.56
N CYS A 340 4.29 -1.41 1.24
CA CYS A 340 5.60 -1.42 0.60
C CYS A 340 5.72 -0.54 -0.66
N VAL A 341 5.39 0.76 -0.58
CA VAL A 341 5.43 1.81 -1.64
C VAL A 341 6.48 1.72 -2.78
N ALA A 342 7.61 1.06 -2.59
CA ALA A 342 8.68 0.95 -3.60
C ALA A 342 9.02 -0.50 -4.01
N ILE A 343 8.36 -1.50 -3.42
CA ILE A 343 8.62 -2.93 -3.63
C ILE A 343 7.28 -3.66 -3.80
N PRO A 344 6.99 -4.19 -5.01
CA PRO A 344 5.69 -4.78 -5.31
C PRO A 344 5.28 -5.90 -4.35
N ASN A 345 4.17 -5.70 -3.63
CA ASN A 345 3.46 -6.70 -2.84
C ASN A 345 1.92 -6.55 -2.93
N PRO A 346 1.32 -7.02 -4.03
CA PRO A 346 -0.12 -6.88 -4.26
C PRO A 346 -1.01 -7.56 -3.22
N ASP A 347 -0.45 -8.45 -2.38
CA ASP A 347 -1.16 -9.13 -1.30
C ASP A 347 -1.12 -8.37 0.03
N GLN A 348 -0.33 -7.31 0.13
CA GLN A 348 -0.18 -6.45 1.31
C GLN A 348 0.07 -7.26 2.58
N ALA A 349 0.73 -8.41 2.45
CA ALA A 349 1.03 -9.27 3.59
C ALA A 349 1.87 -8.50 4.60
N ASP A 350 1.42 -8.47 5.85
CA ASP A 350 2.07 -7.81 7.00
C ASP A 350 1.86 -8.75 8.19
N SER A 351 2.85 -9.61 8.42
CA SER A 351 2.78 -10.71 9.38
C SER A 351 2.96 -10.23 10.82
N ASP A 352 3.58 -9.08 11.05
CA ASP A 352 3.82 -8.54 12.39
C ASP A 352 2.88 -7.38 12.79
N GLY A 353 2.12 -6.86 11.83
CA GLY A 353 1.04 -5.89 12.00
C GLY A 353 1.54 -4.46 12.24
N ASP A 354 2.78 -4.15 11.86
CA ASP A 354 3.40 -2.85 12.08
C ASP A 354 3.05 -1.80 11.00
N GLY A 355 2.35 -2.21 9.94
CA GLY A 355 1.95 -1.37 8.81
C GLY A 355 2.99 -1.29 7.69
N ILE A 356 4.06 -2.09 7.75
CA ILE A 356 5.06 -2.30 6.70
C ILE A 356 4.85 -3.74 6.18
N GLY A 357 4.81 -3.93 4.87
CA GLY A 357 4.54 -5.26 4.30
C GLY A 357 5.74 -6.19 4.43
N ASP A 358 5.52 -7.49 4.62
CA ASP A 358 6.52 -8.56 4.81
C ASP A 358 7.71 -8.49 3.82
N VAL A 359 7.48 -7.98 2.61
CA VAL A 359 8.52 -7.88 1.58
C VAL A 359 9.47 -6.69 1.77
N CYS A 360 9.01 -5.63 2.43
CA CYS A 360 9.77 -4.42 2.74
C CYS A 360 9.94 -4.21 4.25
N ASP A 361 9.29 -5.04 5.07
CA ASP A 361 9.49 -5.25 6.50
C ASP A 361 10.78 -6.03 6.69
N GLY A 362 11.85 -5.30 6.40
CA GLY A 362 13.21 -5.59 6.79
C GLY A 362 13.58 -4.84 8.06
N GLY A 363 12.67 -4.76 9.05
CA GLY A 363 12.97 -4.54 10.47
C GLY A 363 13.16 -3.10 10.96
N GLY A 364 12.18 -2.61 11.72
CA GLY A 364 12.40 -1.93 13.01
C GLY A 364 13.01 -0.53 12.97
N GLY A 365 12.20 0.46 12.59
CA GLY A 365 12.54 1.88 12.63
C GLY A 365 13.57 2.25 11.58
N VAL A 366 13.46 3.44 10.99
CA VAL A 366 14.62 4.05 10.35
C VAL A 366 15.40 4.70 11.50
N PRO A 367 16.46 4.09 12.08
CA PRO A 367 17.55 4.94 12.49
C PRO A 367 17.95 5.64 11.19
N SER A 368 17.73 6.95 11.14
CA SER A 368 18.46 7.83 10.23
C SER A 368 19.86 7.24 10.11
N CYS A 369 20.28 6.84 8.91
CA CYS A 369 21.54 6.15 8.73
C CYS A 369 22.63 7.02 9.38
N THR A 370 23.13 6.56 10.53
CA THR A 370 24.15 7.28 11.26
C THR A 370 25.47 6.69 10.81
N ALA A 371 26.37 7.55 10.33
CA ALA A 371 27.68 7.12 9.87
C ALA A 371 28.37 6.28 10.96
N GLY A 372 28.87 5.10 10.57
CA GLY A 372 29.40 4.10 11.48
C GLY A 372 30.30 3.09 10.78
N ASN A 373 30.82 2.14 11.56
CA ASN A 373 31.53 0.98 11.01
C ASN A 373 31.25 -0.26 11.86
N THR A 374 31.40 -1.44 11.26
CA THR A 374 31.12 -2.74 11.91
C THR A 374 32.14 -3.14 12.97
N GLY A 375 33.21 -2.37 13.17
CA GLY A 375 34.45 -2.89 13.73
C GLY A 375 35.10 -3.94 12.82
N PHE A 376 36.29 -4.42 13.20
CA PHE A 376 36.92 -5.54 12.53
C PHE A 376 36.27 -6.85 13.01
N LEU A 377 35.62 -7.53 12.08
CA LEU A 377 34.96 -8.81 12.30
C LEU A 377 35.79 -9.94 11.74
N SER A 378 35.79 -11.07 12.45
CA SER A 378 36.50 -12.27 12.08
C SER A 378 35.67 -13.18 11.17
N PRO A 379 36.32 -13.99 10.31
CA PRO A 379 35.64 -15.08 9.63
C PRO A 379 35.32 -16.20 10.62
N SER A 380 34.31 -16.99 10.28
CA SER A 380 33.96 -18.22 11.02
C SER A 380 34.00 -19.47 10.14
N ALA A 381 34.26 -19.30 8.85
CA ALA A 381 34.43 -20.40 7.91
C ALA A 381 35.54 -20.08 6.91
N GLN A 382 36.14 -21.13 6.35
CA GLN A 382 37.26 -21.05 5.43
C GLN A 382 37.25 -22.21 4.44
N ALA A 383 37.90 -22.02 3.29
CA ALA A 383 38.19 -23.09 2.34
C ALA A 383 39.37 -22.71 1.44
N ALA A 384 40.20 -23.69 1.08
CA ALA A 384 41.15 -23.52 -0.02
C ALA A 384 40.43 -23.14 -1.33
N ASP A 385 41.11 -22.39 -2.20
CA ASP A 385 40.60 -21.95 -3.50
C ASP A 385 41.60 -22.26 -4.60
N THR A 386 41.15 -22.24 -5.85
CA THR A 386 41.99 -22.62 -6.99
C THR A 386 43.10 -21.59 -7.24
N GLY A 387 44.35 -22.02 -7.18
CA GLY A 387 45.58 -21.27 -7.39
C GLY A 387 46.76 -21.95 -6.69
N GLY A 388 47.98 -21.75 -7.19
CA GLY A 388 49.17 -22.44 -6.67
C GLY A 388 49.06 -23.96 -6.83
N ASP A 389 49.30 -24.69 -5.76
CA ASP A 389 49.06 -26.14 -5.68
C ASP A 389 47.63 -26.49 -5.23
N ASN A 390 46.81 -25.47 -4.91
CA ASN A 390 45.40 -25.52 -4.51
C ASN A 390 45.15 -26.04 -3.09
N ASN A 391 46.16 -26.01 -2.21
CA ASN A 391 45.98 -26.38 -0.79
C ASN A 391 45.67 -25.17 0.11
N GLY A 392 45.94 -23.94 -0.33
CA GLY A 392 45.67 -22.71 0.42
C GLY A 392 46.50 -22.60 1.70
N PHE A 393 45.89 -22.24 2.84
CA PHE A 393 46.48 -22.44 4.16
C PHE A 393 46.10 -23.83 4.67
N GLU A 394 47.03 -24.78 4.63
CA GLU A 394 46.82 -26.17 5.02
C GLU A 394 47.13 -26.43 6.51
N GLY A 395 47.96 -25.59 7.12
CA GLY A 395 48.28 -25.67 8.54
C GLY A 395 47.26 -24.91 9.38
N VAL A 396 46.27 -25.61 9.94
CA VAL A 396 45.25 -25.05 10.87
C VAL A 396 44.65 -23.70 10.40
N PRO A 397 44.00 -23.65 9.22
CA PRO A 397 43.50 -22.39 8.63
C PRO A 397 42.51 -21.61 9.51
N THR A 398 41.88 -22.27 10.49
CA THR A 398 41.01 -21.64 11.48
C THR A 398 41.74 -20.73 12.45
N ASN A 399 43.07 -20.81 12.54
CA ASN A 399 43.86 -19.91 13.37
C ASN A 399 43.74 -18.46 12.90
N ALA A 400 43.47 -18.22 11.60
CA ALA A 400 43.22 -16.88 11.05
C ALA A 400 41.92 -16.20 11.56
N PHE A 401 41.15 -16.84 12.46
CA PHE A 401 39.85 -16.36 12.94
C PHE A 401 39.95 -15.37 14.11
N ALA A 402 41.12 -15.15 14.69
CA ALA A 402 41.28 -14.17 15.77
C ALA A 402 42.75 -13.74 15.91
N ASP A 403 42.96 -12.50 16.33
CA ASP A 403 44.27 -11.99 16.78
C ASP A 403 44.61 -12.65 18.13
N GLY A 404 45.32 -13.78 18.09
CA GLY A 404 45.53 -14.65 19.24
C GLY A 404 46.89 -15.35 19.28
N GLY A 405 47.78 -15.05 18.33
CA GLY A 405 49.11 -15.66 18.20
C GLY A 405 49.10 -17.07 17.61
N GLY A 406 47.94 -17.58 17.18
CA GLY A 406 47.83 -18.86 16.48
C GLY A 406 47.99 -18.62 14.98
N VAL A 407 48.86 -19.37 14.29
CA VAL A 407 49.09 -19.12 12.86
C VAL A 407 48.42 -20.15 11.97
N ALA A 408 47.69 -19.67 10.97
CA ALA A 408 47.37 -20.43 9.77
C ALA A 408 48.62 -20.46 8.89
N THR A 409 49.07 -21.64 8.50
CA THR A 409 50.30 -21.82 7.72
C THR A 409 49.96 -22.25 6.31
N ASN A 410 50.61 -21.60 5.35
CA ASN A 410 50.65 -22.00 3.96
C ASN A 410 52.11 -22.35 3.62
N ASN A 411 52.43 -23.64 3.46
CA ASN A 411 53.78 -24.10 3.17
C ASN A 411 54.01 -24.18 1.66
N ASN A 412 55.14 -23.64 1.19
CA ASN A 412 55.46 -23.55 -0.25
C ASN A 412 54.42 -22.74 -1.06
N GLY A 413 53.85 -21.72 -0.44
CA GLY A 413 52.58 -21.09 -0.80
C GLY A 413 52.52 -20.21 -2.04
N ALA A 414 53.42 -20.38 -3.00
CA ALA A 414 53.53 -19.48 -4.14
C ALA A 414 52.33 -19.62 -5.09
N GLY A 415 51.45 -18.60 -5.06
CA GLY A 415 50.25 -18.53 -5.90
C GLY A 415 49.02 -19.15 -5.28
N ASP A 416 49.14 -19.76 -4.09
CA ASP A 416 48.03 -20.41 -3.40
C ASP A 416 46.98 -19.40 -2.96
N ARG A 417 45.73 -19.86 -3.06
CA ARG A 417 44.56 -19.07 -2.73
C ARG A 417 43.75 -19.71 -1.64
N HIS A 418 43.22 -18.87 -0.77
CA HIS A 418 42.40 -19.32 0.34
C HIS A 418 41.27 -18.33 0.58
N ARG A 419 40.07 -18.85 0.84
CA ARG A 419 38.87 -18.05 1.09
C ARG A 419 38.49 -18.10 2.55
N TYR A 420 38.13 -16.93 3.06
CA TYR A 420 37.55 -16.73 4.38
C TYR A 420 36.16 -16.12 4.22
N TYR A 421 35.20 -16.59 5.02
CA TYR A 421 33.79 -16.18 4.92
C TYR A 421 33.03 -16.38 6.23
N ASN A 422 31.74 -16.06 6.20
CA ASN A 422 30.85 -15.99 7.37
C ASN A 422 31.34 -14.98 8.42
N TYR A 423 31.59 -13.75 7.97
CA TYR A 423 32.03 -12.64 8.80
C TYR A 423 30.90 -12.03 9.66
N ASN A 424 29.64 -12.41 9.42
CA ASN A 424 28.47 -11.83 10.08
C ASN A 424 28.40 -10.29 9.93
N LEU A 425 28.83 -9.78 8.77
CA LEU A 425 28.76 -8.35 8.46
C LEU A 425 27.29 -7.92 8.41
N THR A 426 26.93 -7.00 9.31
CA THR A 426 25.58 -6.43 9.37
C THR A 426 25.70 -4.91 9.37
N ILE A 427 25.01 -4.25 8.44
CA ILE A 427 24.87 -2.79 8.38
C ILE A 427 23.39 -2.45 8.24
N PRO A 428 22.93 -1.25 8.65
CA PRO A 428 21.56 -0.83 8.39
C PRO A 428 21.24 -0.81 6.89
N THR A 429 20.07 -1.31 6.49
CA THR A 429 19.63 -1.36 5.08
C THR A 429 19.49 0.02 4.45
N SER A 430 19.21 1.04 5.26
CA SER A 430 19.18 2.46 4.88
C SER A 430 20.56 3.09 4.66
N CYS A 431 21.66 2.38 4.95
CA CYS A 431 23.01 2.90 4.85
C CYS A 431 23.75 2.45 3.59
N ILE A 432 24.56 3.35 3.04
CA ILE A 432 25.45 3.09 1.91
C ILE A 432 26.82 2.69 2.44
N VAL A 433 27.40 1.61 1.89
CA VAL A 433 28.80 1.24 2.14
C VAL A 433 29.73 2.33 1.57
N LYS A 434 30.49 2.97 2.46
CA LYS A 434 31.48 3.99 2.10
C LYS A 434 32.85 3.37 1.82
N GLY A 435 33.20 2.28 2.48
CA GLY A 435 34.46 1.59 2.24
C GLY A 435 34.58 0.27 3.01
N ILE A 436 35.48 -0.58 2.54
CA ILE A 436 35.77 -1.89 3.14
C ILE A 436 37.27 -2.01 3.39
N GLU A 437 37.63 -2.32 4.62
CA GLU A 437 39.00 -2.53 5.06
C GLU A 437 39.22 -3.99 5.43
N VAL A 438 40.30 -4.58 4.92
CA VAL A 438 40.76 -5.92 5.27
C VAL A 438 42.02 -5.77 6.10
N ARG A 439 42.00 -6.22 7.36
CA ARG A 439 43.20 -6.32 8.20
C ARG A 439 43.78 -7.72 8.07
N LEU A 440 45.08 -7.78 7.81
CA LEU A 440 45.86 -9.01 7.73
C LEU A 440 47.02 -8.93 8.71
N ASP A 441 47.09 -9.87 9.63
CA ASP A 441 48.23 -10.03 10.53
C ASP A 441 49.04 -11.21 10.03
N TRP A 442 50.12 -10.93 9.30
CA TRP A 442 50.86 -11.94 8.56
C TRP A 442 52.37 -11.78 8.63
N ARG A 443 53.09 -12.86 8.37
CA ARG A 443 54.55 -12.90 8.28
C ARG A 443 55.03 -14.04 7.39
N LEU A 444 56.33 -14.06 7.15
CA LEU A 444 57.04 -15.07 6.36
C LEU A 444 57.99 -15.89 7.23
N ASP A 445 58.45 -17.03 6.71
CA ASP A 445 59.62 -17.73 7.26
C ASP A 445 60.94 -17.00 6.93
N SER A 446 61.02 -16.34 5.76
CA SER A 446 62.17 -15.57 5.29
C SER A 446 61.76 -14.51 4.25
N THR A 447 62.52 -13.42 4.16
CA THR A 447 62.26 -12.28 3.24
C THR A 447 63.07 -12.36 1.93
N SER A 448 63.45 -13.57 1.52
CA SER A 448 64.16 -13.77 0.24
C SER A 448 63.17 -13.88 -0.92
N GLY A 449 63.55 -13.38 -2.10
CA GLY A 449 62.64 -13.28 -3.26
C GLY A 449 61.76 -12.03 -3.22
N THR A 450 60.67 -12.04 -3.98
CA THR A 450 59.64 -10.98 -3.94
C THR A 450 58.34 -11.59 -3.45
N ASN A 451 57.93 -11.19 -2.24
CA ASN A 451 56.81 -11.78 -1.53
C ASN A 451 55.70 -10.75 -1.31
N SER A 452 54.44 -11.19 -1.36
CA SER A 452 53.31 -10.32 -1.06
C SER A 452 52.09 -11.12 -0.64
N MET A 453 51.33 -10.57 0.31
CA MET A 453 49.99 -11.03 0.61
C MET A 453 48.98 -10.19 -0.15
N ARG A 454 48.05 -10.83 -0.85
CA ARG A 454 47.10 -10.14 -1.72
C ARG A 454 45.68 -10.47 -1.34
N ALA A 455 44.77 -9.51 -1.46
CA ALA A 455 43.36 -9.70 -1.16
C ALA A 455 42.46 -9.32 -2.33
N GLN A 456 41.34 -10.02 -2.45
CA GLN A 456 40.19 -9.72 -3.29
C GLN A 456 38.91 -10.00 -2.52
N LEU A 457 37.86 -9.26 -2.85
CA LEU A 457 36.53 -9.43 -2.26
C LEU A 457 35.54 -9.97 -3.30
N SER A 458 34.55 -10.73 -2.84
CA SER A 458 33.44 -11.22 -3.66
C SER A 458 32.12 -10.88 -2.98
N TRP A 459 31.08 -10.68 -3.80
CA TRP A 459 29.71 -10.34 -3.40
C TRP A 459 28.69 -11.41 -3.82
N ASN A 460 29.14 -12.52 -4.39
CA ASN A 460 28.27 -13.56 -4.96
C ASN A 460 28.85 -14.96 -4.72
N GLY A 461 29.28 -15.20 -3.49
CA GLY A 461 29.75 -16.51 -3.04
C GLY A 461 31.10 -16.93 -3.62
N GLY A 462 31.83 -16.01 -4.27
CA GLY A 462 33.13 -16.28 -4.90
C GLY A 462 33.09 -16.47 -6.41
N ALA A 463 31.96 -16.21 -7.09
CA ALA A 463 31.87 -16.32 -8.55
C ALA A 463 32.60 -15.18 -9.28
N THR A 464 32.56 -13.96 -8.73
CA THR A 464 33.30 -12.80 -9.25
C THR A 464 34.09 -12.10 -8.15
N TRP A 465 35.20 -11.46 -8.53
CA TRP A 465 36.18 -10.90 -7.61
C TRP A 465 36.54 -9.47 -7.98
N THR A 466 36.75 -8.62 -6.98
CA THR A 466 37.27 -7.26 -7.17
C THR A 466 38.69 -7.25 -7.75
N THR A 467 39.15 -6.07 -8.16
CA THR A 467 40.57 -5.84 -8.43
C THR A 467 41.40 -6.19 -7.19
N LEU A 468 42.56 -6.78 -7.43
CA LEU A 468 43.47 -7.26 -6.41
C LEU A 468 44.21 -6.09 -5.74
N LYS A 469 44.29 -6.14 -4.40
CA LYS A 469 45.13 -5.26 -3.61
C LYS A 469 46.24 -6.06 -2.94
N THR A 470 47.38 -5.42 -2.74
CA THR A 470 48.63 -6.10 -2.38
C THR A 470 49.26 -5.41 -1.19
N ASP A 471 49.61 -6.21 -0.19
CA ASP A 471 50.58 -5.84 0.84
C ASP A 471 51.92 -6.49 0.49
N THR A 472 52.94 -5.65 0.30
CA THR A 472 54.30 -6.06 -0.07
C THR A 472 55.28 -5.96 1.10
N ARG A 473 54.80 -5.77 2.34
CA ARG A 473 55.69 -5.61 3.48
C ARG A 473 56.22 -6.96 3.96
N GLU A 474 57.42 -7.29 3.51
CA GLU A 474 58.10 -8.52 3.89
C GLU A 474 58.69 -8.44 5.30
N THR A 475 58.40 -9.43 6.14
CA THR A 475 58.90 -9.53 7.51
C THR A 475 58.85 -10.98 8.00
N THR A 476 59.77 -11.35 8.88
CA THR A 476 59.74 -12.63 9.62
C THR A 476 59.05 -12.54 10.98
N SER A 477 58.80 -11.31 11.45
CA SER A 477 57.93 -11.02 12.59
C SER A 477 56.54 -10.64 12.09
N GLU A 478 55.51 -10.83 12.91
CA GLU A 478 54.14 -10.46 12.56
C GLU A 478 54.01 -8.98 12.17
N HIS A 479 53.32 -8.74 11.05
CA HIS A 479 52.97 -7.41 10.59
C HIS A 479 51.48 -7.30 10.33
N THR A 480 50.88 -6.27 10.94
CA THR A 480 49.53 -5.81 10.65
C THR A 480 49.48 -4.92 9.42
N GLY A 481 49.01 -5.47 8.31
CA GLY A 481 48.69 -4.77 7.07
C GLY A 481 47.19 -4.46 6.97
N ALA A 482 46.85 -3.33 6.36
CA ALA A 482 45.46 -2.99 6.02
C ALA A 482 45.34 -2.76 4.51
N LEU A 483 44.38 -3.44 3.88
CA LEU A 483 44.05 -3.31 2.47
C LEU A 483 42.67 -2.67 2.31
N GLY A 484 42.60 -1.61 1.51
CA GLY A 484 41.43 -0.73 1.44
C GLY A 484 41.49 0.42 2.44
N SER A 485 40.36 1.08 2.65
CA SER A 485 40.21 2.20 3.58
C SER A 485 38.73 2.40 3.90
N ALA A 486 38.44 3.28 4.86
CA ALA A 486 37.07 3.69 5.20
C ALA A 486 36.28 4.32 4.02
N THR A 487 36.95 4.70 2.93
CA THR A 487 36.34 5.27 1.72
C THR A 487 36.60 4.45 0.46
N ASP A 488 37.26 3.30 0.58
CA ASP A 488 37.64 2.47 -0.55
C ASP A 488 36.62 1.35 -0.76
N THR A 489 35.85 1.49 -1.84
CA THR A 489 34.78 0.55 -2.20
C THR A 489 35.27 -0.61 -3.07
N TRP A 490 36.59 -0.80 -3.22
CA TRP A 490 37.16 -1.88 -4.03
C TRP A 490 36.70 -1.88 -5.49
N GLY A 491 36.42 -0.69 -6.02
CA GLY A 491 36.07 -0.46 -7.42
C GLY A 491 34.63 -0.80 -7.79
N ARG A 492 33.73 -1.01 -6.81
CA ARG A 492 32.30 -1.23 -7.06
C ARG A 492 31.41 -0.63 -5.97
N SER A 493 30.13 -0.47 -6.27
CA SER A 493 29.11 -0.21 -5.24
C SER A 493 28.77 -1.49 -4.49
N TRP A 494 28.59 -1.40 -3.17
CA TRP A 494 28.22 -2.53 -2.30
C TRP A 494 26.87 -2.25 -1.64
N THR A 495 26.04 -3.29 -1.54
CA THR A 495 24.75 -3.28 -0.85
C THR A 495 24.82 -4.09 0.44
N ALA A 496 23.88 -3.90 1.37
CA ALA A 496 23.80 -4.75 2.57
C ALA A 496 23.62 -6.24 2.21
N ALA A 497 22.88 -6.53 1.12
CA ALA A 497 22.70 -7.88 0.60
C ALA A 497 24.01 -8.52 0.09
N ASP A 498 24.94 -7.72 -0.45
CA ASP A 498 26.26 -8.23 -0.87
C ASP A 498 27.12 -8.70 0.33
N LEU A 499 26.85 -8.19 1.54
CA LEU A 499 27.66 -8.43 2.74
C LEU A 499 27.26 -9.68 3.54
N ASN A 500 26.13 -10.31 3.19
CA ASN A 500 25.64 -11.47 3.93
C ASN A 500 26.58 -12.69 3.81
N ASN A 501 26.39 -13.67 4.70
CA ASN A 501 27.22 -14.87 4.77
C ASN A 501 27.14 -15.76 3.52
N ALA A 502 26.05 -15.72 2.75
CA ALA A 502 25.96 -16.46 1.48
C ALA A 502 26.83 -15.82 0.39
N ASN A 503 26.97 -14.49 0.41
CA ASN A 503 27.53 -13.69 -0.66
C ASN A 503 28.98 -13.25 -0.42
N PHE A 504 29.27 -12.65 0.72
CA PHE A 504 30.57 -12.02 0.96
C PHE A 504 31.69 -13.04 1.12
N ARG A 505 32.78 -12.89 0.37
CA ARG A 505 34.02 -13.69 0.52
C ARG A 505 35.23 -12.78 0.53
N LEU A 506 36.19 -13.06 1.40
CA LEU A 506 37.57 -12.60 1.28
C LEU A 506 38.39 -13.72 0.65
N ARG A 507 39.17 -13.43 -0.39
CA ARG A 507 40.21 -14.33 -0.90
C ARG A 507 41.57 -13.74 -0.67
N LEU A 508 42.42 -14.51 -0.03
CA LEU A 508 43.85 -14.24 0.09
C LEU A 508 44.62 -15.01 -0.96
N THR A 509 45.67 -14.39 -1.49
CA THR A 509 46.63 -15.03 -2.38
C THR A 509 48.03 -14.77 -1.87
N SER A 510 48.70 -15.83 -1.43
CA SER A 510 50.11 -15.82 -1.12
C SER A 510 50.88 -15.77 -2.43
N ASN A 511 51.74 -14.77 -2.64
CA ASN A 511 52.52 -14.69 -3.85
C ASN A 511 54.01 -14.58 -3.52
N SER A 512 54.81 -15.44 -4.14
CA SER A 512 56.25 -15.42 -4.03
C SER A 512 56.91 -15.75 -5.36
N THR A 513 58.12 -15.26 -5.58
CA THR A 513 59.03 -15.79 -6.62
C THR A 513 59.78 -17.05 -6.17
N SER A 514 59.69 -17.42 -4.88
CA SER A 514 60.24 -18.65 -4.32
C SER A 514 59.14 -19.69 -4.17
N SER A 515 59.35 -20.89 -4.71
CA SER A 515 58.43 -22.02 -4.55
C SER A 515 58.52 -22.71 -3.19
N SER A 516 59.36 -22.22 -2.28
CA SER A 516 59.54 -22.77 -0.93
C SER A 516 59.25 -21.74 0.16
N ARG A 517 58.48 -20.69 -0.17
CA ARG A 517 58.14 -19.62 0.76
C ARG A 517 56.95 -20.04 1.61
N ASP A 518 57.09 -19.94 2.93
CA ASP A 518 55.99 -20.20 3.84
C ASP A 518 55.38 -18.88 4.31
N PHE A 519 54.04 -18.83 4.30
CA PHE A 519 53.26 -17.69 4.78
C PHE A 519 52.52 -18.09 6.05
N PHE A 520 52.53 -17.19 7.02
CA PHE A 520 51.83 -17.36 8.29
C PHE A 520 50.83 -16.23 8.45
N LEU A 521 49.60 -16.57 8.82
CA LEU A 521 48.49 -15.63 9.00
C LEU A 521 47.84 -15.85 10.36
N ASP A 522 47.90 -14.86 11.24
CA ASP A 522 47.24 -14.88 12.55
C ASP A 522 45.81 -14.37 12.46
N TRP A 523 45.55 -13.33 11.65
CA TRP A 523 44.20 -12.78 11.54
C TRP A 523 43.86 -12.24 10.16
N ALA A 524 42.64 -12.55 9.68
CA ALA A 524 42.08 -12.02 8.44
C ALA A 524 40.72 -11.36 8.66
N ALA A 525 40.74 -10.15 9.21
CA ALA A 525 39.54 -9.42 9.63
C ALA A 525 39.00 -8.47 8.56
N VAL A 526 37.70 -8.21 8.60
CA VAL A 526 37.03 -7.26 7.70
C VAL A 526 36.25 -6.23 8.50
N ARG A 527 36.37 -4.96 8.10
CA ARG A 527 35.56 -3.85 8.60
C ARG A 527 34.85 -3.17 7.45
N VAL A 528 33.57 -2.89 7.62
CA VAL A 528 32.76 -2.11 6.68
C VAL A 528 32.43 -0.77 7.31
N THR A 529 32.75 0.31 6.60
CA THR A 529 32.33 1.67 6.95
C THR A 529 31.09 2.03 6.14
N PHE A 530 30.08 2.58 6.79
CA PHE A 530 28.79 2.89 6.20
C PHE A 530 28.28 4.26 6.66
N GLY A 531 27.37 4.86 5.90
CA GLY A 531 26.78 6.16 6.19
C GLY A 531 25.68 6.51 5.20
N PRO A 532 24.98 7.65 5.39
CA PRO A 532 23.82 8.04 4.60
C PRO A 532 24.16 8.22 3.12
#